data_AF-A0A1T4QGV5-F1
#
_entry.id   AF-A0A1T4QGV5-F1
#
_cell.length_a   1.000
_cell.length_b   1.000
_cell.length_c   1.000
_cell.angle_alpha   90.00
_cell.angle_beta   90.00
_cell.angle_gamma   90.00
#
_symmetry.space_group_name_H-M   'P 1'
#
loop_
_entity.id
_entity.type
_entity.pdbx_description
1 polymer ?
#
loop_
_entity_poly.entity_id
_entity_poly.type
_entity_poly.pdbx_seq_one_letter_code
_entity_poly.pdbx_strand_id
1 'polypeptide(L)'
;MQSSVTINNESEQTQTKEYCLYCMYAYQSPDKPGFIANLGFRFIYTLLAWILLGYKNSAGSSFFVSLLFFVSPLCVDYLKFEPSEKIRKYFKKISLCITFFWVIIGILGVFEIITLNNELHIQLSKDFIAFRSLNINISLLYVWYALMVNVIITLLDWIICEYPAENAKKWANEFNS
;
A
#
# COMPACT_ATOMS: atom_id res chain seq x y z
N MET A 1 -27.14 74.28 4.31
CA MET A 1 -27.21 74.18 2.83
C MET A 1 -25.78 74.03 2.34
N GLN A 2 -25.34 73.01 1.62
CA GLN A 2 -26.00 71.93 0.91
C GLN A 2 -25.27 70.62 1.17
N SER A 3 -26.04 69.54 1.09
CA SER A 3 -25.56 68.17 0.94
C SER A 3 -24.69 68.03 -0.30
N SER A 4 -23.63 67.25 -0.19
CA SER A 4 -23.17 66.42 -1.30
C SER A 4 -22.69 65.08 -0.74
N VAL A 5 -23.57 64.11 -0.92
CA VAL A 5 -23.37 62.66 -0.96
C VAL A 5 -22.17 62.32 -1.86
N THR A 6 -21.42 61.24 -1.59
CA THR A 6 -21.09 60.15 -2.57
C THR A 6 -20.15 59.10 -1.95
N ILE A 7 -20.74 57.91 -1.72
CA ILE A 7 -20.32 56.53 -2.01
C ILE A 7 -19.10 55.89 -1.29
N ASN A 8 -19.45 54.81 -0.57
CA ASN A 8 -18.65 53.68 -0.07
C ASN A 8 -17.60 53.14 -1.06
N ASN A 9 -16.56 52.48 -0.54
CA ASN A 9 -16.16 51.15 -1.03
C ASN A 9 -15.30 50.42 0.00
N GLU A 10 -15.86 49.32 0.51
CA GLU A 10 -15.11 48.19 1.04
C GLU A 10 -14.13 47.70 -0.03
N SER A 11 -12.89 47.47 0.34
CA SER A 11 -12.03 46.55 -0.41
C SER A 11 -11.33 45.63 0.57
N GLU A 12 -11.84 44.40 0.57
CA GLU A 12 -11.19 43.18 1.03
C GLU A 12 -9.69 43.22 0.71
N GLN A 13 -8.86 43.24 1.74
CA GLN A 13 -7.46 42.86 1.58
C GLN A 13 -7.41 41.35 1.37
N THR A 14 -7.47 40.94 0.11
CA THR A 14 -7.19 39.58 -0.32
C THR A 14 -5.72 39.27 0.01
N GLN A 15 -5.52 38.55 1.10
CA GLN A 15 -4.23 38.05 1.54
C GLN A 15 -3.75 36.98 0.54
N THR A 16 -3.06 37.40 -0.51
CA THR A 16 -2.35 36.50 -1.42
C THR A 16 -1.27 35.79 -0.62
N LYS A 17 -1.49 34.52 -0.30
CA LYS A 17 -0.46 33.61 0.20
C LYS A 17 0.62 33.49 -0.88
N GLU A 18 1.66 34.30 -0.78
CA GLU A 18 2.95 33.99 -1.39
C GLU A 18 3.45 32.69 -0.76
N TYR A 19 3.20 31.57 -1.43
CA TYR A 19 3.87 30.32 -1.13
C TYR A 19 5.36 30.54 -1.41
N CYS A 20 6.17 30.56 -0.35
CA CYS A 20 7.62 30.66 -0.46
C CYS A 20 8.13 29.48 -1.32
N LEU A 21 8.45 29.76 -2.59
CA LEU A 21 8.94 28.80 -3.57
C LEU A 21 10.20 28.06 -3.06
N TYR A 22 10.99 28.74 -2.23
CA TYR A 22 12.21 28.21 -1.63
C TYR A 22 11.93 27.14 -0.56
N CYS A 23 10.82 27.24 0.18
CA CYS A 23 10.42 26.22 1.14
C CYS A 23 9.90 24.95 0.44
N MET A 24 9.41 25.06 -0.79
CA MET A 24 8.99 23.90 -1.58
C MET A 24 10.20 23.15 -2.16
N TYR A 25 11.30 23.87 -2.46
CA TYR A 25 12.56 23.27 -2.91
C TYR A 25 13.38 22.65 -1.77
N ALA A 26 13.29 23.22 -0.56
CA ALA A 26 13.97 22.70 0.64
C ALA A 26 13.36 21.40 1.20
N TYR A 27 12.20 20.95 0.71
CA TYR A 27 11.61 19.63 1.03
C TYR A 27 11.93 18.56 -0.03
N GLN A 28 12.86 18.82 -0.94
CA GLN A 28 13.58 17.74 -1.60
C GLN A 28 14.81 17.45 -0.74
N SER A 29 14.75 16.42 0.12
CA SER A 29 15.98 15.87 0.68
C SER A 29 16.94 15.60 -0.50
N PRO A 30 18.20 16.07 -0.45
CA PRO A 30 19.20 15.78 -1.48
C PRO A 30 19.61 14.30 -1.48
N ASP A 31 19.07 13.49 -0.55
CA ASP A 31 19.23 12.06 -0.54
C ASP A 31 18.51 11.47 -1.76
N LYS A 32 19.29 11.14 -2.79
CA LYS A 32 18.84 10.27 -3.89
C LYS A 32 18.10 9.07 -3.26
N PRO A 33 16.85 8.78 -3.66
CA PRO A 33 16.21 7.55 -3.22
C PRO A 33 17.15 6.40 -3.59
N GLY A 34 17.60 5.64 -2.59
CA GLY A 34 18.44 4.47 -2.83
C GLY A 34 17.71 3.51 -3.77
N PHE A 35 18.43 2.63 -4.46
CA PHE A 35 17.85 1.68 -5.42
C PHE A 35 16.69 0.85 -4.81
N ILE A 36 16.69 0.67 -3.49
CA ILE A 36 15.70 -0.04 -2.68
C ILE A 36 14.39 0.77 -2.49
N ALA A 37 14.44 2.10 -2.59
CA ALA A 37 13.28 2.99 -2.51
C ALA A 37 12.54 3.13 -3.85
N ASN A 38 12.99 2.45 -4.91
CA ASN A 38 12.29 2.43 -6.19
C ASN A 38 11.00 1.61 -6.08
N LEU A 39 9.87 2.21 -6.47
CA LEU A 39 8.57 1.53 -6.46
C LEU A 39 8.56 0.27 -7.34
N GLY A 40 9.34 0.23 -8.43
CA GLY A 40 9.49 -0.97 -9.26
C GLY A 40 10.15 -2.14 -8.53
N PHE A 41 11.18 -1.88 -7.70
CA PHE A 41 11.80 -2.92 -6.87
C PHE A 41 10.79 -3.50 -5.89
N ARG A 42 9.87 -2.65 -5.39
CA ARG A 42 8.79 -3.07 -4.50
C ARG A 42 7.90 -4.12 -5.11
N PHE A 43 7.45 -3.86 -6.33
CA PHE A 43 6.64 -4.80 -7.10
C PHE A 43 7.38 -6.11 -7.34
N ILE A 44 8.65 -6.05 -7.80
CA ILE A 44 9.44 -7.25 -8.11
C ILE A 44 9.64 -8.14 -6.88
N TYR A 45 10.06 -7.58 -5.75
CA TYR A 45 10.26 -8.39 -4.53
C TYR A 45 8.92 -8.98 -4.05
N THR A 46 7.82 -8.23 -4.16
CA THR A 46 6.49 -8.68 -3.73
C THR A 46 6.00 -9.83 -4.59
N LEU A 47 6.21 -9.74 -5.91
CA LEU A 47 5.90 -10.81 -6.85
C LEU A 47 6.71 -12.08 -6.54
N LEU A 48 8.02 -11.95 -6.32
CA LEU A 48 8.88 -13.09 -5.98
C LEU A 48 8.47 -13.72 -4.65
N ALA A 49 8.18 -12.90 -3.64
CA ALA A 49 7.76 -13.38 -2.34
C ALA A 49 6.40 -14.11 -2.40
N TRP A 50 5.46 -13.64 -3.24
CA TRP A 50 4.18 -14.32 -3.48
C TRP A 50 4.35 -15.69 -4.17
N ILE A 51 5.26 -15.80 -5.14
CA ILE A 51 5.60 -17.08 -5.78
C ILE A 51 6.23 -18.03 -4.76
N LEU A 52 7.19 -17.55 -3.97
CA LEU A 52 7.85 -18.35 -2.94
C LEU A 52 6.88 -18.82 -1.86
N LEU A 53 5.90 -17.99 -1.50
CA LEU A 53 4.84 -18.35 -0.56
C LEU A 53 3.97 -19.51 -1.08
N GLY A 54 3.84 -19.68 -2.39
CA GLY A 54 3.14 -20.82 -3.01
C GLY A 54 3.98 -22.09 -3.10
N TYR A 55 5.30 -21.99 -2.93
CA TYR A 55 6.22 -23.08 -3.21
C TYR A 55 6.45 -23.98 -1.99
N LYS A 56 6.28 -25.29 -2.17
CA LYS A 56 6.54 -26.33 -1.14
C LYS A 56 5.82 -26.11 0.20
N ASN A 57 4.55 -25.71 0.15
CA ASN A 57 3.72 -25.67 1.34
C ASN A 57 3.44 -27.08 1.87
N SER A 58 3.48 -27.23 3.20
CA SER A 58 3.17 -28.46 3.91
C SER A 58 2.03 -28.22 4.90
N ALA A 59 1.40 -29.29 5.39
CA ALA A 59 0.48 -29.22 6.51
C ALA A 59 1.17 -28.62 7.75
N GLY A 60 0.37 -27.97 8.60
CA GLY A 60 0.80 -27.28 9.82
C GLY A 60 0.64 -25.77 9.77
N SER A 61 1.45 -25.06 10.58
CA SER A 61 1.39 -23.60 10.76
C SER A 61 2.45 -22.81 9.98
N SER A 62 3.37 -23.50 9.28
CA SER A 62 4.49 -22.89 8.57
C SER A 62 4.05 -21.85 7.53
N PHE A 63 2.95 -22.10 6.83
CA PHE A 63 2.40 -21.16 5.87
C PHE A 63 2.01 -19.82 6.50
N PHE A 64 1.42 -19.81 7.69
CA PHE A 64 1.02 -18.56 8.37
C PHE A 64 2.23 -17.76 8.81
N VAL A 65 3.31 -18.44 9.20
CA VAL A 65 4.61 -17.79 9.47
C VAL A 65 5.16 -17.17 8.19
N SER A 66 5.19 -17.92 7.08
CA SER A 66 5.61 -17.39 5.78
C SER A 66 4.73 -16.24 5.29
N LEU A 67 3.42 -16.30 5.56
CA LEU A 67 2.47 -15.23 5.29
C LEU A 67 2.87 -13.96 6.04
N LEU A 68 3.21 -14.05 7.34
CA LEU A 68 3.69 -12.90 8.11
C LEU A 68 4.97 -12.30 7.55
N PHE A 69 5.92 -13.13 7.12
CA PHE A 69 7.14 -12.65 6.46
C PHE A 69 6.85 -12.00 5.11
N PHE A 70 5.81 -12.44 4.39
CA PHE A 70 5.35 -11.80 3.16
C PHE A 70 4.69 -10.43 3.44
N VAL A 71 3.76 -10.35 4.40
CA VAL A 71 2.96 -9.13 4.61
C VAL A 71 3.60 -8.07 5.51
N SER A 72 4.53 -8.46 6.39
CA SER A 72 5.17 -7.54 7.33
C SER A 72 5.98 -6.43 6.63
N PRO A 73 6.89 -6.75 5.67
CA PRO A 73 7.60 -5.72 4.91
C PRO A 73 6.65 -4.80 4.14
N LEU A 74 5.60 -5.36 3.52
CA LEU A 74 4.57 -4.58 2.82
C LEU A 74 3.88 -3.58 3.75
N CYS A 75 3.55 -4.00 4.98
CA CYS A 75 2.91 -3.16 5.98
C CYS A 75 3.81 -2.00 6.40
N VAL A 76 5.09 -2.30 6.70
CA VAL A 76 6.09 -1.29 7.07
C VAL A 76 6.30 -0.29 5.93
N ASP A 77 6.35 -0.76 4.69
CA ASP A 77 6.50 0.10 3.51
C ASP A 77 5.28 1.04 3.36
N TYR A 78 4.05 0.52 3.50
CA TYR A 78 2.85 1.37 3.42
C TYR A 78 2.75 2.36 4.59
N LEU A 79 3.24 2.00 5.79
CA LEU A 79 3.29 2.92 6.93
C LEU A 79 4.23 4.09 6.66
N LYS A 80 5.46 3.80 6.19
CA LYS A 80 6.50 4.80 5.89
C LYS A 80 6.16 5.71 4.71
N PHE A 81 5.37 5.20 3.76
CA PHE A 81 5.07 5.91 2.53
C PHE A 81 4.08 7.08 2.74
N GLU A 82 4.46 8.34 2.50
CA GLU A 82 3.58 9.51 2.67
C GLU A 82 3.22 10.16 1.33
N PRO A 83 2.08 9.79 0.72
CA PRO A 83 1.68 10.37 -0.56
C PRO A 83 1.14 11.80 -0.41
N SER A 84 1.57 12.70 -1.30
CA SER A 84 1.03 14.06 -1.42
C SER A 84 -0.35 14.09 -2.09
N GLU A 85 -0.56 13.25 -3.12
CA GLU A 85 -1.77 13.23 -3.95
C GLU A 85 -2.97 12.52 -3.28
N LYS A 86 -4.19 13.04 -3.51
CA LYS A 86 -5.44 12.51 -2.92
C LYS A 86 -5.73 11.06 -3.31
N ILE A 87 -5.52 10.72 -4.59
CA ILE A 87 -5.75 9.36 -5.11
C ILE A 87 -4.79 8.37 -4.42
N ARG A 88 -3.51 8.71 -4.34
CA ARG A 88 -2.49 7.89 -3.68
C ARG A 88 -2.73 7.71 -2.17
N LYS A 89 -3.31 8.71 -1.49
CA LYS A 89 -3.76 8.58 -0.10
C LYS A 89 -4.86 7.53 0.06
N TYR A 90 -5.79 7.43 -0.90
CA TYR A 90 -6.84 6.42 -0.88
C TYR A 90 -6.29 5.02 -1.14
N PHE A 91 -5.41 4.88 -2.13
CA PHE A 91 -4.71 3.62 -2.39
C PHE A 91 -3.91 3.15 -1.18
N LYS A 92 -3.10 4.03 -0.55
CA LYS A 92 -2.38 3.71 0.70
C LYS A 92 -3.31 3.14 1.77
N LYS A 93 -4.47 3.76 2.00
CA LYS A 93 -5.44 3.30 3.01
C LYS A 93 -5.96 1.90 2.68
N ILE A 94 -6.36 1.66 1.43
CA ILE A 94 -6.84 0.34 0.99
C ILE A 94 -5.74 -0.71 1.17
N SER A 95 -4.54 -0.44 0.68
CA SER A 95 -3.42 -1.37 0.78
C SER A 95 -3.11 -1.69 2.24
N LEU A 96 -3.07 -0.67 3.10
CA LEU A 96 -2.81 -0.85 4.52
C LEU A 96 -3.91 -1.68 5.20
N CYS A 97 -5.19 -1.45 4.87
CA CYS A 97 -6.28 -2.28 5.38
C CYS A 97 -6.16 -3.75 4.95
N ILE A 98 -5.86 -4.02 3.68
CA ILE A 98 -5.71 -5.37 3.15
C ILE A 98 -4.50 -6.06 3.78
N THR A 99 -3.34 -5.39 3.83
CA THR A 99 -2.14 -5.97 4.42
C THR A 99 -2.31 -6.20 5.92
N PHE A 100 -2.94 -5.26 6.64
CA PHE A 100 -3.20 -5.41 8.07
C PHE A 100 -4.16 -6.56 8.38
N PHE A 101 -5.19 -6.76 7.55
CA PHE A 101 -6.08 -7.92 7.64
C PHE A 101 -5.29 -9.24 7.56
N TRP A 102 -4.37 -9.36 6.61
CA TRP A 102 -3.52 -10.55 6.49
C TRP A 102 -2.54 -10.71 7.66
N VAL A 103 -2.00 -9.62 8.19
CA VAL A 103 -1.16 -9.65 9.40
C VAL A 103 -1.94 -10.24 10.58
N ILE A 104 -3.18 -9.79 10.79
CA ILE A 104 -4.04 -10.33 11.86
C ILE A 104 -4.25 -11.83 11.67
N ILE A 105 -4.58 -12.27 10.45
CA ILE A 105 -4.76 -13.71 10.15
C ILE A 105 -3.49 -14.50 10.47
N GLY A 106 -2.31 -13.99 10.09
CA GLY A 106 -1.04 -14.64 10.37
C GLY A 106 -0.69 -14.70 11.87
N ILE A 107 -0.98 -13.62 12.62
CA ILE A 107 -0.66 -13.54 14.07
C ILE A 107 -1.59 -14.41 14.89
N LEU A 108 -2.90 -14.38 14.62
CA LEU A 108 -3.87 -15.03 15.50
C LEU A 108 -3.71 -16.55 15.50
N GLY A 109 -3.09 -17.14 14.48
CA GLY A 109 -2.77 -18.58 14.45
C GLY A 109 -3.98 -19.50 14.61
N VAL A 110 -5.20 -18.96 14.38
CA VAL A 110 -6.48 -19.67 14.58
C VAL A 110 -6.68 -20.75 13.53
N PHE A 111 -5.92 -20.67 12.44
CA PHE A 111 -6.01 -21.55 11.31
C PHE A 111 -4.82 -22.51 11.28
N GLU A 112 -5.08 -23.73 10.85
CA GLU A 112 -4.10 -24.76 10.57
C GLU A 112 -4.28 -25.27 9.14
N ILE A 113 -3.18 -25.67 8.50
CA ILE A 113 -3.26 -26.34 7.19
C ILE A 113 -3.30 -27.84 7.41
N ILE A 114 -4.29 -28.49 6.82
CA ILE A 114 -4.43 -29.93 6.78
C ILE A 114 -4.41 -30.42 5.34
N THR A 115 -3.99 -31.67 5.15
CA THR A 115 -4.06 -32.34 3.85
C THR A 115 -5.34 -33.17 3.79
N LEU A 116 -6.21 -32.85 2.83
CA LEU A 116 -7.46 -33.57 2.56
C LEU A 116 -7.46 -33.95 1.09
N ASN A 117 -7.65 -35.24 0.76
CA ASN A 117 -7.70 -35.72 -0.62
C ASN A 117 -6.52 -35.28 -1.50
N ASN A 118 -5.30 -35.24 -0.93
CA ASN A 118 -4.08 -34.79 -1.60
C ASN A 118 -4.05 -33.29 -1.94
N GLU A 119 -5.00 -32.50 -1.42
CA GLU A 119 -5.05 -31.04 -1.51
C GLU A 119 -4.82 -30.40 -0.13
N LEU A 120 -4.28 -29.19 -0.13
CA LEU A 120 -4.04 -28.42 1.09
C LEU A 120 -5.24 -27.54 1.41
N HIS A 121 -5.73 -27.66 2.63
CA HIS A 121 -6.92 -26.99 3.10
C HIS A 121 -6.63 -26.26 4.41
N ILE A 122 -7.18 -25.06 4.52
CA ILE A 122 -7.18 -24.28 5.74
C ILE A 122 -8.41 -24.68 6.55
N GLN A 123 -8.16 -25.13 7.77
CA GLN A 123 -9.18 -25.43 8.77
C GLN A 123 -8.91 -24.60 10.02
N LEU A 124 -9.95 -24.40 10.83
CA LEU A 124 -9.78 -23.86 12.17
C LEU A 124 -9.05 -24.85 13.07
N SER A 125 -8.06 -24.38 13.80
CA SER A 125 -7.34 -25.20 14.77
C SER A 125 -8.29 -25.70 15.86
N LYS A 126 -8.18 -27.00 16.18
CA LYS A 126 -8.99 -27.65 17.21
C LYS A 126 -8.67 -27.17 18.63
N ASP A 127 -7.53 -26.50 18.80
CA ASP A 127 -7.07 -25.95 20.07
C ASP A 127 -7.80 -24.64 20.44
N PHE A 128 -8.55 -24.05 19.50
CA PHE A 128 -9.27 -22.81 19.74
C PHE A 128 -10.63 -23.06 20.44
N ILE A 129 -10.74 -22.61 21.70
CA ILE A 129 -11.89 -22.89 22.58
C ILE A 129 -13.21 -22.36 22.01
N ALA A 130 -13.21 -21.16 21.41
CA ALA A 130 -14.44 -20.48 21.01
C ALA A 130 -15.14 -21.06 19.77
N PHE A 131 -14.40 -21.74 18.89
CA PHE A 131 -14.88 -22.05 17.54
C PHE A 131 -14.72 -23.53 17.14
N ARG A 132 -14.56 -24.41 18.14
CA ARG A 132 -14.34 -25.85 17.96
C ARG A 132 -15.38 -26.57 17.08
N SER A 133 -16.59 -26.02 16.98
CA SER A 133 -17.73 -26.60 16.23
C SER A 133 -17.83 -26.13 14.77
N LEU A 134 -17.06 -25.10 14.37
CA LEU A 134 -17.13 -24.56 13.01
C LEU A 134 -16.25 -25.39 12.06
N ASN A 135 -16.91 -26.17 11.20
CA ASN A 135 -16.25 -26.90 10.10
C ASN A 135 -16.04 -25.98 8.89
N ILE A 136 -15.18 -24.96 9.05
CA ILE A 136 -14.73 -24.15 7.93
C ILE A 136 -13.58 -24.89 7.26
N ASN A 137 -13.75 -25.18 5.98
CA ASN A 137 -12.72 -25.79 5.15
C ASN A 137 -12.58 -24.96 3.86
N ILE A 138 -11.44 -24.32 3.68
CA ILE A 138 -11.14 -23.49 2.52
C ILE A 138 -9.87 -24.02 1.85
N SER A 139 -9.90 -24.28 0.55
CA SER A 139 -8.69 -24.69 -0.17
C SER A 139 -7.62 -23.59 -0.10
N LEU A 140 -6.38 -23.97 0.22
CA LEU A 140 -5.24 -23.06 0.33
C LEU A 140 -5.00 -22.28 -0.98
N LEU A 141 -5.35 -22.89 -2.11
CA LEU A 141 -5.25 -22.31 -3.43
C LEU A 141 -6.04 -21.00 -3.57
N TYR A 142 -7.23 -20.90 -2.96
CA TYR A 142 -8.01 -19.65 -2.96
C TYR A 142 -7.33 -18.54 -2.17
N VAL A 143 -6.72 -18.87 -1.04
CA VAL A 143 -5.97 -17.89 -0.24
C VAL A 143 -4.73 -17.41 -0.99
N TRP A 144 -4.02 -18.32 -1.66
CA TRP A 144 -2.88 -17.95 -2.48
C TRP A 144 -3.26 -16.99 -3.62
N TYR A 145 -4.39 -17.23 -4.31
CA TYR A 145 -4.91 -16.27 -5.30
C TYR A 145 -5.36 -14.96 -4.67
N ALA A 146 -6.00 -14.98 -3.49
CA ALA A 146 -6.40 -13.75 -2.80
C ALA A 146 -5.18 -12.88 -2.43
N LEU A 147 -4.03 -13.48 -2.11
CA LEU A 147 -2.80 -12.76 -1.82
C LEU A 147 -2.21 -12.06 -3.05
N MET A 148 -2.52 -12.53 -4.26
CA MET A 148 -2.13 -11.89 -5.52
C MET A 148 -2.66 -10.45 -5.62
N VAL A 149 -3.75 -10.12 -4.92
CA VAL A 149 -4.27 -8.75 -4.84
C VAL A 149 -3.21 -7.78 -4.31
N ASN A 150 -2.36 -8.18 -3.36
CA ASN A 150 -1.27 -7.33 -2.87
C ASN A 150 -0.26 -7.04 -3.98
N VAL A 151 0.08 -8.04 -4.79
CA VAL A 151 0.98 -7.89 -5.94
C VAL A 151 0.39 -6.91 -6.96
N ILE A 152 -0.89 -7.07 -7.31
CA ILE A 152 -1.58 -6.20 -8.25
C ILE A 152 -1.62 -4.75 -7.74
N ILE A 153 -1.92 -4.56 -6.45
CA ILE A 153 -1.91 -3.23 -5.83
C ILE A 153 -0.52 -2.59 -5.90
N THR A 154 0.56 -3.34 -5.63
CA THR A 154 1.93 -2.81 -5.77
C THR A 154 2.28 -2.47 -7.22
N LEU A 155 1.77 -3.23 -8.19
CA LEU A 155 1.94 -2.95 -9.62
C LEU A 155 1.22 -1.66 -10.03
N LEU A 156 -0.04 -1.49 -9.59
CA LEU A 156 -0.81 -0.28 -9.87
C LEU A 156 -0.16 0.95 -9.26
N ASP A 157 0.34 0.84 -8.02
CA ASP A 157 1.08 1.93 -7.36
C ASP A 157 2.34 2.31 -8.15
N TRP A 158 3.08 1.32 -8.69
CA TRP A 158 4.24 1.58 -9.53
C TRP A 158 3.85 2.31 -10.84
N ILE A 159 2.85 1.82 -11.57
CA ILE A 159 2.40 2.41 -12.85
C ILE A 159 1.90 3.85 -12.67
N ILE A 160 1.09 4.09 -11.63
CA ILE A 160 0.53 5.42 -11.34
C ILE A 160 1.65 6.43 -11.00
N CYS A 161 2.78 5.98 -10.45
CA CYS A 161 3.88 6.86 -10.06
C CYS A 161 4.91 7.11 -11.15
N GLU A 162 5.14 6.14 -12.04
CA GLU A 162 6.09 6.29 -13.14
C GLU A 162 5.54 7.28 -14.21
N TYR A 163 4.23 7.24 -14.47
CA TYR A 163 3.58 7.99 -15.55
C TYR A 163 3.70 9.54 -15.45
N PRO A 164 3.55 10.18 -14.28
CA PRO A 164 3.73 11.64 -14.16
C PRO A 164 5.22 12.04 -14.17
N ALA A 165 6.09 11.20 -13.63
CA ALA A 165 7.51 11.51 -13.44
C ALA A 165 8.29 11.51 -14.77
N GLU A 166 7.97 10.59 -15.68
CA GLU A 166 8.59 10.54 -17.01
C GLU A 166 8.17 11.75 -17.86
N ASN A 167 6.90 12.14 -17.79
CA ASN A 167 6.40 13.32 -18.49
C ASN A 167 7.04 14.60 -17.95
N ALA A 168 7.13 14.78 -16.62
CA ALA A 168 7.79 15.95 -16.03
C ALA A 168 9.27 16.09 -16.45
N LYS A 169 10.00 14.96 -16.59
CA LYS A 169 11.37 14.97 -17.10
C LYS A 169 11.45 15.37 -18.58
N LYS A 170 10.52 14.91 -19.42
CA LYS A 170 10.44 15.32 -20.83
C LYS A 170 10.22 16.83 -20.96
N TRP A 171 9.25 17.39 -20.23
CA TRP A 171 9.00 18.84 -20.20
C TRP A 171 10.23 19.62 -19.72
N ALA A 172 10.90 19.18 -18.66
CA ALA A 172 12.11 19.84 -18.16
C ALA A 172 13.27 19.85 -19.16
N ASN A 173 13.38 18.82 -20.00
CA ASN A 173 14.40 18.75 -21.05
C ASN A 173 14.04 19.63 -22.25
N GLU A 174 12.75 19.74 -22.61
CA GLU A 174 12.27 20.63 -23.67
C GLU A 174 12.40 22.12 -23.31
N PHE A 175 12.29 22.48 -22.03
CA PHE A 175 12.51 23.87 -21.58
C PHE A 175 13.98 24.29 -21.48
N ASN A 176 14.91 23.31 -21.44
CA ASN A 176 16.35 23.55 -21.34
C ASN A 176 17.09 23.40 -22.69
N SER A 177 16.38 23.04 -23.76
CA SER A 177 16.88 22.94 -25.15
C SER A 177 16.43 24.13 -25.98
#